data_AF-A0A336M215-F1
#
_entry.id   AF-A0A336M215-F1
#
_cell.length_a   1.000
_cell.length_b   1.000
_cell.length_c   1.000
_cell.angle_alpha   90.00
_cell.angle_beta   90.00
_cell.angle_gamma   90.00
#
_symmetry.space_group_name_H-M   'P 1'
#
loop_
_entity.id
_entity.type
_entity.pdbx_description
1 polymer ?
#
loop_
_entity_poly.entity_id
_entity_poly.type
_entity_poly.pdbx_seq_one_letter_code
_entity_poly.pdbx_strand_id
1 'polypeptide(L)'
;MYDFTIKNPYCVSCYPTCDYLRYELQTTHTVIRDTSEINIVGANGPRVTVDPSRQSVIHVYYGDMFVKEFEQSMISTWYDLLSSLGGIMALITGGSVMTIVEITYLMTGRFGAFYVRKVMKRFMKLKMKREYRKRESVGTTIYDEAN
;
A
#
# COMPACT_ATOMS: atom_id res chain seq x y z
N MET A 1 30.47 5.24 4.63
CA MET A 1 29.26 5.15 3.80
C MET A 1 28.80 6.57 3.50
N TYR A 2 29.25 7.15 2.39
CA TYR A 2 28.93 8.54 2.03
C TYR A 2 27.64 8.55 1.21
N ASP A 3 26.65 9.28 1.72
CA ASP A 3 25.36 9.51 1.08
C ASP A 3 25.49 10.74 0.18
N PHE A 4 25.35 10.56 -1.13
CA PHE A 4 25.37 11.64 -2.13
C PHE A 4 23.92 11.98 -2.47
N THR A 5 23.27 12.73 -1.58
CA THR A 5 22.00 13.39 -1.90
C THR A 5 22.31 14.63 -2.73
N ILE A 6 21.96 14.59 -4.02
CA ILE A 6 21.99 15.76 -4.91
C ILE A 6 20.96 16.77 -4.37
N LYS A 7 21.42 17.71 -3.54
CA LYS A 7 20.57 18.77 -2.98
C LYS A 7 20.36 19.85 -4.04
N ASN A 8 19.38 19.64 -4.92
CA ASN A 8 18.92 20.66 -5.84
C ASN A 8 18.08 21.71 -5.06
N PRO A 9 18.39 23.03 -5.12
CA PRO A 9 17.69 24.05 -4.34
C PRO A 9 16.20 24.22 -4.69
N TYR A 10 15.73 23.62 -5.80
CA TYR A 10 14.35 23.71 -6.26
C TYR A 10 13.44 22.55 -5.82
N CYS A 11 13.95 21.53 -5.12
CA CYS A 11 13.13 20.41 -4.67
C CYS A 11 13.38 20.08 -3.20
N VAL A 12 12.44 20.51 -2.33
CA VAL A 12 12.54 20.39 -0.87
C VAL A 12 12.39 18.95 -0.39
N SER A 13 11.79 18.06 -1.18
CA SER A 13 11.61 16.66 -0.80
C SER A 13 11.66 15.75 -2.04
N CYS A 14 12.82 15.15 -2.30
CA CYS A 14 12.96 14.08 -3.28
C CYS A 14 12.81 12.73 -2.55
N TYR A 15 11.85 11.92 -2.97
CA TYR A 15 11.72 10.54 -2.51
C TYR A 15 12.67 9.62 -3.30
N PRO A 16 13.20 8.55 -2.69
CA PRO A 16 14.04 7.60 -3.39
C PRO A 16 13.25 6.86 -4.47
N THR A 17 13.93 6.49 -5.56
CA THR A 17 13.34 5.64 -6.59
C THR A 17 13.33 4.18 -6.13
N CYS A 18 12.28 3.42 -6.49
CA CYS A 18 12.16 2.00 -6.17
C CYS A 18 13.11 1.13 -6.99
N ASP A 19 13.49 1.60 -8.18
CA ASP A 19 14.49 1.00 -9.03
C ASP A 19 15.64 1.99 -9.17
N TYR A 20 16.85 1.55 -8.81
CA TYR A 20 18.06 2.32 -9.02
C TYR A 20 19.27 1.40 -9.15
N LEU A 21 20.16 1.76 -10.07
CA LEU A 21 21.44 1.12 -10.25
C LEU A 21 22.53 1.99 -9.61
N ARG A 22 23.28 1.44 -8.66
CA ARG A 22 24.39 2.12 -7.98
C ARG A 22 25.70 1.45 -8.33
N TYR A 23 26.61 2.21 -8.95
CA TYR A 23 27.99 1.79 -9.17
C TYR A 23 28.87 2.23 -8.01
N GLU A 24 29.60 1.29 -7.40
CA GLU A 24 30.65 1.60 -6.45
C GLU A 24 31.94 1.88 -7.23
N LEU A 25 32.52 3.07 -7.02
CA LEU A 25 33.72 3.50 -7.74
C LEU A 25 34.95 3.25 -6.88
N GLN A 26 35.91 2.51 -7.42
CA GLN A 26 37.26 2.38 -6.87
C GLN A 26 38.25 3.05 -7.82
N THR A 27 38.86 4.14 -7.38
CA THR A 27 39.78 4.94 -8.19
C THR A 27 41.21 4.73 -7.74
N THR A 28 42.07 4.31 -8.67
CA THR A 28 43.52 4.26 -8.45
C THR A 28 44.19 5.23 -9.40
N HIS A 29 45.18 5.97 -8.91
CA HIS A 29 45.90 6.96 -9.70
C HIS A 29 47.39 6.58 -9.75
N THR A 30 47.97 6.67 -10.95
CA THR A 30 49.40 6.50 -11.16
C THR A 30 49.93 7.67 -11.99
N VAL A 31 51.17 8.07 -11.72
CA VAL A 31 51.83 9.12 -12.51
C VAL A 31 52.25 8.54 -13.85
N ILE A 32 51.99 9.29 -14.93
CA ILE A 32 52.53 8.97 -16.24
C ILE A 32 54.03 9.19 -16.14
N ARG A 33 54.81 8.09 -16.16
CA ARG A 33 56.27 8.19 -16.12
C ARG A 33 56.77 8.80 -17.42
N ASP A 34 57.62 9.80 -17.28
CA ASP A 34 58.30 10.47 -18.39
C ASP A 34 59.41 9.57 -18.95
N THR A 35 59.00 8.49 -19.60
CA THR A 35 59.93 7.68 -20.41
C THR A 35 59.99 8.34 -21.78
N SER A 36 60.93 9.28 -21.91
CA SER A 36 61.50 9.78 -23.17
C SER A 36 60.53 9.82 -24.35
N GLU A 37 59.95 10.98 -24.60
CA GLU A 37 59.21 11.33 -25.83
C GLU A 37 58.16 10.28 -26.24
N ILE A 38 56.91 10.48 -25.80
CA ILE A 38 55.75 9.81 -26.40
C ILE A 38 55.66 10.28 -27.86
N ASN A 39 56.35 9.57 -28.75
CA ASN A 39 56.32 9.80 -30.19
C ASN A 39 54.99 9.21 -30.69
N ILE A 40 53.91 9.99 -30.63
CA ILE A 40 52.66 9.64 -31.30
C ILE A 40 52.91 9.81 -32.80
N VAL A 41 53.34 8.74 -33.45
CA VAL A 41 53.43 8.69 -34.91
C VAL A 41 52.01 8.58 -35.43
N GLY A 42 51.38 9.73 -35.68
CA GLY A 42 50.25 9.77 -36.62
C GLY A 42 50.77 9.19 -37.93
N ALA A 43 50.08 8.18 -38.46
CA ALA A 43 50.59 7.27 -39.49
C ALA A 43 51.25 7.93 -40.71
N ASN A 44 51.08 9.25 -40.96
CA ASN A 44 51.84 10.07 -41.91
C ASN A 44 51.90 11.59 -41.52
N GLY A 45 52.18 11.96 -40.27
CA GLY A 45 52.16 13.37 -39.80
C GLY A 45 53.42 13.86 -39.04
N PRO A 46 53.63 15.19 -38.88
CA PRO A 46 54.78 15.75 -38.17
C PRO A 46 54.85 15.28 -36.70
N ARG A 47 56.05 15.10 -36.15
CA ARG A 47 56.27 14.71 -34.75
C ARG A 47 55.78 15.83 -33.83
N VAL A 48 54.74 15.56 -33.05
CA VAL A 48 54.23 16.49 -32.04
C VAL A 48 54.77 16.05 -30.68
N THR A 49 55.62 16.88 -30.06
CA THR A 49 56.05 16.69 -28.67
C THR A 49 54.91 17.10 -27.75
N VAL A 50 54.24 16.14 -27.12
CA VAL A 50 53.13 16.41 -26.22
C VAL A 50 53.64 16.41 -24.78
N ASP A 51 53.47 17.53 -24.08
CA ASP A 51 53.87 17.71 -22.69
C ASP A 51 53.07 16.74 -21.77
N PRO A 52 53.72 15.87 -20.99
CA PRO A 52 53.04 14.93 -20.10
C PRO A 52 52.27 15.63 -18.97
N SER A 53 52.58 16.89 -18.65
CA SER A 53 51.86 17.67 -17.63
C SER A 53 50.44 18.09 -18.05
N ARG A 54 50.11 18.01 -19.35
CA ARG A 54 48.80 18.38 -19.91
C ARG A 54 47.97 17.18 -20.36
N GLN A 55 48.41 15.97 -20.02
CA GLN A 55 47.77 14.72 -20.43
C GLN A 55 47.28 13.95 -19.20
N SER A 56 46.07 13.44 -19.28
CA SER A 56 45.53 12.49 -18.32
C SER A 56 44.93 11.31 -19.07
N VAL A 57 45.22 10.09 -18.60
CA VAL A 57 44.66 8.85 -19.15
C VAL A 57 43.77 8.26 -18.08
N ILE A 58 42.52 7.97 -18.45
CA ILE A 58 41.52 7.39 -17.56
C ILE A 58 41.09 6.05 -18.15
N HIS A 59 41.25 4.99 -17.36
CA HIS A 59 40.76 3.65 -17.70
C HIS A 59 39.55 3.33 -16.83
N VAL A 60 38.39 3.10 -17.45
CA VAL A 60 37.16 2.70 -16.77
C VAL A 60 36.88 1.25 -17.14
N TYR A 61 36.85 0.37 -16.13
CA TYR A 61 36.55 -1.05 -16.29
C TYR A 61 35.70 -1.54 -15.11
N TYR A 62 34.94 -2.61 -15.34
CA TYR A 62 34.20 -3.28 -14.27
C TYR A 62 35.17 -4.13 -13.44
N GLY A 63 35.17 -3.94 -12.12
CA GLY A 63 36.02 -4.73 -11.20
C GLY A 63 35.60 -6.20 -11.12
N ASP A 64 34.29 -6.45 -11.17
CA ASP A 64 33.69 -7.78 -11.15
C ASP A 64 32.75 -7.97 -12.35
N MET A 65 32.60 -9.22 -12.81
CA MET A 65 31.65 -9.58 -13.87
C MET A 65 30.21 -9.74 -13.37
N PHE A 66 30.00 -9.77 -12.05
CA PHE A 66 28.69 -10.00 -11.43
C PHE A 66 28.13 -8.73 -10.80
N VAL A 67 26.81 -8.56 -10.89
CA VAL A 67 26.07 -7.45 -10.27
C VAL A 67 25.38 -7.96 -9.01
N LYS A 68 25.40 -7.16 -7.94
CA LYS A 68 24.63 -7.42 -6.74
C LYS A 68 23.23 -6.82 -6.90
N GLU A 69 22.22 -7.68 -6.90
CA GLU A 69 20.82 -7.29 -6.96
C GLU A 69 20.21 -7.35 -5.56
N PHE A 70 19.53 -6.28 -5.16
CA PHE A 70 18.82 -6.19 -3.88
C PHE A 70 17.35 -5.91 -4.16
N GLU A 71 16.51 -6.91 -3.90
CA GLU A 71 15.06 -6.78 -4.02
C GLU A 71 14.42 -6.72 -2.63
N GLN A 72 13.46 -5.82 -2.44
CA GLN A 72 12.63 -5.77 -1.25
C GLN A 72 11.29 -6.46 -1.55
N SER A 73 11.11 -7.66 -1.00
CA SER A 73 9.85 -8.40 -1.10
C SER A 73 9.04 -8.30 0.20
N MET A 74 7.71 -8.33 0.07
CA MET A 74 6.82 -8.31 1.22
C MET A 74 6.78 -9.69 1.88
N ILE A 75 7.22 -9.78 3.14
CA ILE A 75 7.31 -11.05 3.89
C ILE A 75 5.93 -11.69 4.13
N SER A 76 4.87 -10.88 4.21
CA SER A 76 3.52 -11.38 4.46
C SER A 76 2.49 -10.47 3.84
N THR A 77 1.70 -11.03 2.93
CA THR A 77 0.55 -10.37 2.31
C THR A 77 -0.71 -10.66 3.11
N TRP A 78 -1.75 -9.86 2.89
CA TRP A 78 -3.07 -10.13 3.44
C TRP A 78 -3.63 -11.51 3.05
N TYR A 79 -3.24 -12.04 1.88
CA TYR A 79 -3.58 -13.41 1.47
C TYR A 79 -2.95 -14.47 2.38
N ASP A 80 -1.71 -14.27 2.82
CA ASP A 80 -1.00 -15.20 3.70
C ASP A 80 -1.63 -15.22 5.09
N LEU A 81 -2.06 -14.05 5.57
CA LEU A 81 -2.84 -13.93 6.80
C LEU A 81 -4.19 -14.63 6.69
N LEU A 82 -4.90 -14.45 5.57
CA LEU A 82 -6.20 -15.10 5.37
C LEU A 82 -6.07 -16.62 5.24
N SER A 83 -5.00 -17.10 4.59
CA SER A 83 -4.69 -18.52 4.45
C SER A 83 -4.39 -19.18 5.81
N SER A 84 -3.54 -18.56 6.62
CA SER A 84 -3.19 -19.07 7.95
C SER A 84 -4.38 -19.06 8.91
N LEU A 85 -5.15 -17.97 8.96
CA LEU A 85 -6.38 -17.89 9.77
C LEU A 85 -7.44 -18.88 9.29
N GLY A 86 -7.67 -18.98 7.98
CA GLY A 86 -8.63 -19.90 7.39
C GLY A 86 -8.30 -21.36 7.71
N GLY A 87 -7.01 -21.73 7.64
CA GLY A 87 -6.54 -23.08 7.99
C GLY A 87 -6.79 -23.42 9.46
N ILE A 88 -6.42 -22.53 10.38
CA ILE A 88 -6.61 -22.74 11.83
C ILE A 88 -8.11 -22.76 12.19
N MET A 89 -8.90 -21.85 11.64
CA MET A 89 -10.35 -21.79 11.87
C MET A 89 -11.08 -23.03 11.35
N ALA A 90 -10.68 -23.53 10.18
CA ALA A 90 -11.23 -24.76 9.62
C ALA A 90 -10.87 -25.99 10.47
N LEU A 91 -9.65 -26.06 11.02
CA LEU A 91 -9.21 -27.20 11.84
C LEU A 91 -9.83 -27.20 13.24
N ILE A 92 -9.87 -26.05 13.92
CA ILE A 92 -10.34 -25.98 15.31
C ILE A 92 -11.86 -25.94 15.39
N THR A 93 -12.49 -25.10 14.57
CA THR A 93 -13.94 -24.83 14.65
C THR A 93 -14.73 -25.56 13.58
N GLY A 94 -14.08 -26.09 12.53
CA GLY A 94 -14.78 -26.52 11.31
C GLY A 94 -15.39 -25.34 10.55
N GLY A 95 -15.05 -24.10 10.93
CA GLY A 95 -15.66 -22.89 10.42
C GLY A 95 -15.01 -22.46 9.11
N SER A 96 -15.84 -22.03 8.16
CA SER A 96 -15.38 -21.48 6.90
C SER A 96 -16.06 -20.15 6.61
N VAL A 97 -15.69 -19.52 5.49
CA VAL A 97 -16.39 -18.32 4.99
C VAL A 97 -17.89 -18.57 4.85
N MET A 98 -18.31 -19.79 4.47
CA MET A 98 -19.74 -20.15 4.40
C MET A 98 -20.42 -20.09 5.76
N THR A 99 -19.73 -20.45 6.84
CA THR A 99 -20.26 -20.33 8.21
C THR A 99 -20.49 -18.87 8.60
N ILE A 100 -19.61 -17.96 8.17
CA ILE A 100 -19.78 -16.51 8.39
C ILE A 100 -21.01 -16.00 7.64
N VAL A 101 -21.21 -16.44 6.39
CA VAL A 101 -22.40 -16.08 5.60
C VAL A 101 -23.68 -16.59 6.27
N GLU A 102 -23.68 -17.80 6.82
CA GLU A 102 -24.85 -18.35 7.51
C GLU A 102 -25.17 -17.58 8.80
N ILE A 103 -24.15 -17.25 9.61
CA ILE A 103 -24.32 -16.45 10.84
C ILE A 103 -24.88 -15.07 10.49
N THR A 104 -24.35 -14.40 9.46
CA THR A 104 -24.83 -13.08 9.04
C THR A 104 -26.27 -13.13 8.51
N TYR A 105 -26.64 -14.17 7.77
CA TYR A 105 -28.02 -14.41 7.33
C TYR A 105 -28.97 -14.62 8.51
N LEU A 106 -28.62 -15.51 9.46
CA LEU A 106 -29.43 -15.79 10.64
C LEU A 106 -29.57 -14.56 11.54
N MET A 107 -28.48 -13.82 11.76
CA MET A 107 -28.47 -12.56 12.50
C MET A 107 -29.46 -11.57 11.86
N THR A 108 -29.33 -11.30 10.56
CA THR A 108 -30.19 -10.34 9.86
C THR A 108 -31.66 -10.75 9.92
N GLY A 109 -31.97 -12.04 9.73
CA GLY A 109 -33.33 -12.57 9.83
C GLY A 109 -33.92 -12.44 11.25
N ARG A 110 -33.15 -12.78 12.29
CA ARG A 110 -33.59 -12.68 13.69
C ARG A 110 -33.77 -11.22 14.14
N PHE A 111 -32.83 -10.34 13.80
CA PHE A 111 -32.92 -8.91 14.09
C PHE A 111 -34.06 -8.25 13.31
N GLY A 112 -34.26 -8.60 12.05
CA GLY A 112 -35.39 -8.16 11.25
C GLY A 112 -36.73 -8.57 11.87
N ALA A 113 -36.90 -9.85 12.22
CA ALA A 113 -38.12 -10.33 12.88
C ALA A 113 -38.35 -9.67 14.24
N PHE A 114 -37.29 -9.46 15.04
CA PHE A 114 -37.38 -8.75 16.31
C PHE A 114 -37.81 -7.29 16.11
N TYR A 115 -37.21 -6.60 15.14
CA TYR A 115 -37.54 -5.22 14.80
C TYR A 115 -38.99 -5.09 14.33
N VAL A 116 -39.44 -5.97 13.42
CA VAL A 116 -40.83 -6.02 12.94
C VAL A 116 -41.80 -6.29 14.09
N ARG A 117 -41.53 -7.28 14.96
CA ARG A 117 -42.37 -7.55 16.15
C ARG A 117 -42.46 -6.34 17.07
N LYS A 118 -41.38 -5.59 17.26
CA LYS A 118 -41.36 -4.37 18.09
C LYS A 118 -42.20 -3.25 17.48
N VAL A 119 -42.09 -3.04 16.18
CA VAL A 119 -42.90 -2.06 15.43
C VAL A 119 -44.38 -2.44 15.48
N MET A 120 -44.71 -3.70 15.19
CA MET A 120 -46.10 -4.17 15.14
C MET A 120 -46.78 -4.10 16.52
N LYS A 121 -46.07 -4.41 17.61
CA LYS A 121 -46.57 -4.21 18.98
C LYS A 121 -46.87 -2.73 19.29
N ARG A 122 -46.00 -1.81 18.87
CA ARG A 122 -46.26 -0.36 19.02
C ARG A 122 -47.48 0.06 18.21
N PHE A 123 -47.61 -0.43 16.99
CA PHE A 123 -48.73 -0.12 16.11
C PHE A 123 -50.07 -0.65 16.66
N MET A 124 -50.10 -1.88 17.18
CA MET A 124 -51.29 -2.44 17.84
C MET A 124 -51.71 -1.64 19.07
N LYS A 125 -50.76 -1.20 19.92
CA LYS A 125 -51.06 -0.34 21.07
C LYS A 125 -51.68 1.00 20.64
N LEU A 126 -51.16 1.60 19.56
CA LEU A 126 -51.71 2.84 19.01
C LEU A 126 -53.10 2.63 18.42
N LYS A 127 -53.36 1.51 17.73
CA LYS A 127 -54.68 1.16 17.19
C LYS A 127 -55.71 0.97 18.31
N MET A 128 -55.36 0.22 19.37
CA MET A 128 -56.20 0.06 20.56
C MET A 128 -56.55 1.41 21.22
N LYS A 129 -55.58 2.32 21.38
CA LYS A 129 -55.84 3.67 21.91
C LYS A 129 -56.78 4.50 21.01
N ARG A 130 -56.70 4.34 19.69
CA ARG A 130 -57.60 5.03 18.75
C ARG A 130 -59.03 4.48 18.83
N GLU A 131 -59.19 3.15 18.87
CA GLU A 131 -60.50 2.49 18.99
C GLU A 131 -61.19 2.83 20.32
N TYR A 132 -60.45 2.82 21.43
CA TYR A 132 -60.97 3.21 22.74
C TYR A 132 -61.51 4.64 22.74
N ARG A 133 -60.70 5.60 22.23
CA ARG A 133 -61.10 7.03 22.15
C ARG A 133 -62.33 7.24 21.27
N LYS A 134 -62.50 6.43 20.22
CA LYS A 134 -63.65 6.51 19.29
C LYS A 134 -64.95 6.05 19.96
N ARG A 135 -64.89 5.02 20.82
CA ARG A 135 -66.04 4.59 21.64
C ARG A 135 -66.42 5.63 22.69
N GLU A 136 -65.42 6.28 23.29
CA GLU A 136 -65.62 7.32 24.28
C GLU A 136 -66.33 8.55 23.69
N SER A 137 -65.96 9.00 22.49
CA SER A 137 -66.62 10.13 21.80
C SER A 137 -68.06 9.84 21.36
N VAL A 138 -68.40 8.58 21.08
CA VAL A 138 -69.78 8.17 20.74
C VAL A 138 -70.64 8.08 22.00
N GLY A 139 -70.07 7.63 23.12
CA GLY A 139 -70.78 7.63 24.40
C GLY A 139 -71.23 9.04 24.78
N THR A 140 -70.33 10.03 24.76
CA THR A 140 -70.66 11.42 25.14
C THR A 140 -71.73 12.06 24.27
N THR A 141 -71.76 11.77 22.96
CA THR A 141 -72.78 12.35 22.05
C THR A 141 -74.18 11.81 22.30
N ILE A 142 -74.32 10.56 22.77
CA ILE A 142 -75.62 9.96 23.10
C ILE A 142 -76.19 10.56 24.39
N TYR A 143 -75.35 10.90 25.37
CA TYR A 143 -75.80 11.51 26.62
C TYR A 143 -76.28 12.95 26.45
N ASP A 144 -75.71 13.70 25.50
CA ASP A 144 -76.12 15.07 25.20
C ASP A 144 -77.44 15.15 24.40
N GLU A 145 -77.83 14.11 23.67
CA GLU A 145 -79.14 14.05 22.98
C GLU A 145 -80.30 13.60 23.89
N ALA A 146 -79.99 13.02 25.05
CA ALA A 146 -80.98 12.45 25.97
C ALA A 146 -81.47 13.44 27.06
N ASN A 147 -80.96 14.67 27.09
CA ASN A 147 -81.25 15.70 28.09
C ASN A 147 -81.69 17.01 27.43
#